data_AF-A0A8T7D300-F1
#
_entry.id   AF-A0A8T7D300-F1
#
_cell.length_a   1.000
_cell.length_b   1.000
_cell.length_c   1.000
_cell.angle_alpha   90.00
_cell.angle_beta   90.00
_cell.angle_gamma   90.00
#
_symmetry.space_group_name_H-M   'P 1'
#
loop_
_entity.id
_entity.type
_entity.pdbx_description
1 polymer ?
#
loop_
_entity_poly.entity_id
_entity_poly.type
_entity_poly.pdbx_seq_one_letter_code
_entity_poly.pdbx_strand_id
1 'polypeptide(L)'
;MPGATATELDRILALDVERDWRFFEGGIAAWIVQTFLALRDSDQPVEIANRFDSRCINFAHVSQLRQLERPRGCFVVGIRADYPPVRWCQYHVVQNQMQVGPRTAWLPHWPQPGLIPRDPGRGARIERVGYFGRTVNHYTRFFRRASGYFRVRNTVRDICFRLGIDLVERGPDRWNDYSDVDVVLGIRDFGDKPYNNKPPTKIVNAWLADALFIGGSDSAFLQVGKPGVDFLRATRPEMLERHLCHLITRSIAIDRMKTRNKAASISYHQSN
;
A
#
# COMPACT_ATOMS: atom_id res chain seq x y z
N MET A 1 -19.98 5.90 -4.36
CA MET A 1 -19.39 5.46 -5.63
C MET A 1 -20.18 5.98 -6.83
N PRO A 2 -19.90 7.21 -7.29
CA PRO A 2 -20.63 7.79 -8.42
C PRO A 2 -20.62 6.88 -9.66
N GLY A 3 -21.80 6.65 -10.25
CA GLY A 3 -21.96 5.84 -11.47
C GLY A 3 -22.17 4.33 -11.26
N ALA A 4 -22.17 3.84 -10.02
CA ALA A 4 -22.53 2.45 -9.74
C ALA A 4 -24.04 2.19 -9.94
N THR A 5 -24.40 1.01 -10.42
CA THR A 5 -25.77 0.49 -10.52
C THR A 5 -26.32 0.09 -9.15
N ALA A 6 -27.66 -0.06 -9.03
CA ALA A 6 -28.28 -0.56 -7.80
C ALA A 6 -27.76 -1.97 -7.44
N THR A 7 -27.68 -2.86 -8.43
CA THR A 7 -27.14 -4.21 -8.27
C THR A 7 -25.70 -4.22 -7.74
N GLU A 8 -24.87 -3.26 -8.16
CA GLU A 8 -23.49 -3.13 -7.64
C GLU A 8 -23.48 -2.66 -6.18
N LEU A 9 -24.39 -1.78 -5.78
CA LEU A 9 -24.50 -1.36 -4.38
C LEU A 9 -24.97 -2.50 -3.49
N ASP A 10 -25.99 -3.26 -3.92
CA ASP A 10 -26.48 -4.44 -3.20
C ASP A 10 -25.37 -5.49 -3.03
N ARG A 11 -24.57 -5.71 -4.08
CA ARG A 11 -23.41 -6.58 -4.01
C ARG A 11 -22.41 -6.13 -2.96
N ILE A 12 -22.16 -4.82 -2.85
CA ILE A 12 -21.21 -4.28 -1.85
C ILE A 12 -21.67 -4.56 -0.43
N LEU A 13 -22.98 -4.46 -0.17
CA LEU A 13 -23.54 -4.71 1.16
C LEU A 13 -23.29 -6.15 1.64
N ALA A 14 -23.15 -7.10 0.70
CA ALA A 14 -22.90 -8.51 1.00
C ALA A 14 -21.41 -8.90 1.07
N LEU A 15 -20.49 -7.97 0.79
CA LEU A 15 -19.05 -8.27 0.79
C LEU A 15 -18.52 -8.47 2.21
N ASP A 16 -17.63 -9.46 2.34
CA ASP A 16 -16.71 -9.60 3.46
C ASP A 16 -15.30 -9.21 3.00
N VAL A 17 -14.64 -8.32 3.75
CA VAL A 17 -13.36 -7.73 3.34
C VAL A 17 -12.29 -8.80 3.12
N GLU A 18 -12.20 -9.78 4.02
CA GLU A 18 -11.15 -10.80 4.00
C GLU A 18 -11.44 -11.91 2.99
N ARG A 19 -12.68 -12.41 2.95
CA ARG A 19 -13.10 -13.47 2.03
C ARG A 19 -13.14 -12.99 0.59
N ASP A 20 -13.67 -11.80 0.36
CA ASP A 20 -13.92 -11.25 -0.97
C ASP A 20 -12.79 -10.30 -1.43
N TRP A 21 -11.58 -10.49 -0.90
CA TRP A 21 -10.41 -9.61 -1.05
C TRP A 21 -10.09 -9.18 -2.49
N ARG A 22 -10.37 -10.04 -3.49
CA ARG A 22 -10.16 -9.73 -4.92
C ARG A 22 -10.94 -8.50 -5.39
N PHE A 23 -12.08 -8.21 -4.74
CA PHE A 23 -12.85 -7.00 -5.01
C PHE A 23 -12.06 -5.72 -4.66
N PHE A 24 -11.11 -5.82 -3.73
CA PHE A 24 -10.39 -4.69 -3.12
C PHE A 24 -9.04 -4.36 -3.79
N GLU A 25 -8.73 -4.92 -4.96
CA GLU A 25 -7.47 -4.69 -5.70
C GLU A 25 -7.32 -3.27 -6.28
N GLY A 26 -8.36 -2.43 -6.20
CA GLY A 26 -8.39 -1.07 -6.72
C GLY A 26 -8.57 -0.01 -5.63
N GLY A 27 -8.04 1.20 -5.84
CA GLY A 27 -8.12 2.28 -4.86
C GLY A 27 -9.55 2.65 -4.44
N ILE A 28 -10.54 2.52 -5.33
CA ILE A 28 -11.95 2.78 -4.97
C ILE A 28 -12.44 1.75 -3.95
N ALA A 29 -12.27 0.46 -4.23
CA ALA A 29 -12.72 -0.60 -3.33
C ALA A 29 -11.90 -0.61 -2.04
N ALA A 30 -10.57 -0.54 -2.14
CA ALA A 30 -9.65 -0.52 -1.00
C ALA A 30 -9.92 0.64 -0.03
N TRP A 31 -10.37 1.80 -0.52
CA TRP A 31 -10.57 2.97 0.34
C TRP A 31 -12.01 3.33 0.61
N ILE A 32 -12.88 3.32 -0.38
CA ILE A 32 -14.28 3.75 -0.20
C ILE A 32 -15.09 2.59 0.36
N VAL A 33 -15.04 1.44 -0.33
CA VAL A 33 -15.87 0.29 0.07
C VAL A 33 -15.40 -0.29 1.38
N GLN A 34 -14.08 -0.47 1.57
CA GLN A 34 -13.57 -1.00 2.83
C GLN A 34 -13.88 -0.09 4.03
N THR A 35 -13.69 1.23 3.87
CA THR A 35 -14.05 2.19 4.94
C THR A 35 -15.54 2.15 5.23
N PHE A 36 -16.40 2.07 4.20
CA PHE A 36 -17.83 1.94 4.39
C PHE A 36 -18.17 0.67 5.17
N LEU A 37 -17.64 -0.50 4.79
CA LEU A 37 -17.90 -1.76 5.49
C LEU A 37 -17.44 -1.70 6.96
N ALA A 38 -16.27 -1.10 7.23
CA ALA A 38 -15.77 -0.92 8.59
C ALA A 38 -16.64 0.02 9.44
N LEU A 39 -17.24 1.04 8.83
CA LEU A 39 -18.11 2.01 9.52
C LEU A 39 -19.57 1.56 9.59
N ARG A 40 -20.05 0.72 8.66
CA ARG A 40 -21.43 0.22 8.63
C ARG A 40 -21.79 -0.49 9.92
N ASP A 41 -20.83 -1.20 10.49
CA ASP A 41 -21.02 -1.98 11.72
C ASP A 41 -20.84 -1.10 12.98
N SER A 42 -20.77 0.22 12.82
CA SER A 42 -20.75 1.21 13.90
C SER A 42 -22.06 2.00 13.98
N ASP A 43 -22.33 2.69 15.09
CA ASP A 43 -23.52 3.54 15.27
C ASP A 43 -23.52 4.83 14.43
N GLN A 44 -22.59 4.97 13.47
CA GLN A 44 -22.48 6.15 12.63
C GLN A 44 -23.48 6.08 11.46
N PRO A 45 -24.15 7.19 11.11
CA PRO A 45 -25.10 7.24 10.00
C PRO A 45 -24.37 7.29 8.65
N VAL A 46 -23.80 6.16 8.23
CA VAL A 46 -23.05 6.01 6.97
C VAL A 46 -23.86 5.26 5.91
N GLU A 47 -23.79 5.74 4.68
CA GLU A 47 -24.44 5.12 3.52
C GLU A 47 -23.45 5.04 2.36
N ILE A 48 -23.54 3.95 1.58
CA ILE A 48 -22.89 3.87 0.28
C ILE A 48 -23.88 4.19 -0.84
N ALA A 49 -23.66 5.30 -1.53
CA ALA A 49 -24.55 5.77 -2.60
C ALA A 49 -23.83 5.93 -3.95
N ASN A 50 -24.58 5.95 -5.04
CA ASN A 50 -24.07 6.18 -6.40
C ASN A 50 -24.20 7.64 -6.90
N ARG A 51 -24.58 8.56 -6.02
CA ARG A 51 -24.78 9.99 -6.28
C ARG A 51 -24.31 10.82 -5.10
N PHE A 52 -24.13 12.12 -5.33
CA PHE A 52 -23.87 13.08 -4.27
C PHE A 52 -25.19 13.54 -3.63
N ASP A 53 -25.18 13.76 -2.31
CA ASP A 53 -26.30 14.35 -1.56
C ASP A 53 -25.83 15.66 -0.89
N SER A 54 -26.55 16.76 -1.12
CA SER A 54 -26.22 18.08 -0.56
C SER A 54 -26.42 18.16 0.96
N ARG A 55 -27.13 17.20 1.56
CA ARG A 55 -27.38 17.11 3.00
C ARG A 55 -26.30 16.31 3.74
N CYS A 56 -25.35 15.73 3.01
CA CYS A 56 -24.33 14.83 3.57
C CYS A 56 -22.91 15.32 3.27
N ILE A 57 -21.95 14.82 4.05
CA ILE A 57 -20.52 14.89 3.69
C ILE A 57 -20.25 13.74 2.72
N ASN A 58 -19.87 14.06 1.49
CA ASN A 58 -19.71 13.07 0.43
C ASN A 58 -18.25 12.63 0.31
N PHE A 59 -17.97 11.35 0.60
CA PHE A 59 -16.65 10.76 0.41
C PHE A 59 -16.55 10.05 -0.93
N ALA A 60 -15.48 10.32 -1.67
CA ALA A 60 -15.23 9.65 -2.95
C ALA A 60 -13.74 9.59 -3.27
N HIS A 61 -13.34 8.55 -4.01
CA HIS A 61 -11.96 8.40 -4.41
C HIS A 61 -11.61 9.40 -5.51
N VAL A 62 -10.44 10.04 -5.41
CA VAL A 62 -10.00 11.08 -6.33
C VAL A 62 -9.97 10.63 -7.80
N SER A 63 -9.66 9.35 -8.07
CA SER A 63 -9.68 8.84 -9.46
C SER A 63 -11.06 8.93 -10.10
N GLN A 64 -12.14 8.76 -9.36
CA GLN A 64 -13.51 8.93 -9.86
C GLN A 64 -13.86 10.41 -10.00
N LEU A 65 -13.53 11.22 -8.99
CA LEU A 65 -13.84 12.66 -8.99
C LEU A 65 -13.22 13.39 -10.17
N ARG A 66 -12.05 12.96 -10.65
CA ARG A 66 -11.40 13.53 -11.84
C ARG A 66 -12.18 13.35 -13.14
N GLN A 67 -13.11 12.39 -13.17
CA GLN A 67 -13.92 12.07 -14.35
C GLN A 67 -15.30 12.71 -14.29
N LEU A 68 -15.60 13.47 -13.23
CA LEU A 68 -16.91 14.04 -12.97
C LEU A 68 -16.85 15.56 -12.98
N GLU A 69 -17.99 16.15 -13.31
CA GLU A 69 -18.23 17.56 -13.05
C GLU A 69 -18.43 17.80 -11.56
N ARG A 70 -18.12 19.02 -11.10
CA ARG A 70 -18.31 19.41 -9.71
C ARG A 70 -19.82 19.38 -9.38
N PRO A 71 -20.25 18.60 -8.38
CA PRO A 71 -21.64 18.64 -7.93
C PRO A 71 -21.96 19.99 -7.28
N ARG A 72 -23.11 20.57 -7.63
CA ARG A 72 -23.58 21.83 -7.04
C ARG A 72 -24.14 21.59 -5.64
N GLY A 73 -23.86 22.51 -4.73
CA GLY A 73 -24.42 22.49 -3.37
C GLY A 73 -23.96 21.32 -2.47
N CYS A 74 -23.00 20.49 -2.92
CA CYS A 74 -22.53 19.33 -2.16
C CYS A 74 -21.18 19.61 -1.50
N PHE A 75 -20.99 19.14 -0.27
CA PHE A 75 -19.69 19.11 0.40
C PHE A 75 -18.99 17.79 0.08
N VAL A 76 -17.83 17.84 -0.57
CA VAL A 76 -17.10 16.67 -1.07
C VAL A 76 -15.70 16.56 -0.46
N VAL A 77 -15.44 15.39 0.11
CA VAL A 77 -14.15 14.96 0.65
C VAL A 77 -13.52 13.95 -0.32
N GLY A 78 -12.35 14.29 -0.86
CA GLY A 78 -11.63 13.41 -1.76
C GLY A 78 -10.65 12.50 -1.03
N ILE A 79 -10.80 11.18 -1.12
CA ILE A 79 -9.76 10.25 -0.67
C ILE A 79 -8.65 10.21 -1.73
N ARG A 80 -7.45 10.69 -1.35
CA ARG A 80 -6.39 11.01 -2.31
C ARG A 80 -5.59 9.80 -2.77
N ALA A 81 -5.30 8.85 -1.87
CA ALA A 81 -4.34 7.78 -2.12
C ALA A 81 -3.05 8.37 -2.74
N ASP A 82 -2.57 7.82 -3.86
CA ASP A 82 -1.37 8.30 -4.53
C ASP A 82 -1.61 9.31 -5.68
N TYR A 83 -2.84 9.82 -5.81
CA TYR A 83 -3.24 10.78 -6.84
C TYR A 83 -2.94 12.24 -6.43
N PRO A 84 -2.83 13.17 -7.40
CA PRO A 84 -2.84 14.60 -7.08
C PRO A 84 -4.23 15.03 -6.56
N PRO A 85 -4.36 16.15 -5.84
CA PRO A 85 -5.66 16.61 -5.32
C PRO A 85 -6.61 17.05 -6.45
N VAL A 86 -7.91 17.02 -6.17
CA VAL A 86 -8.97 17.58 -7.02
C VAL A 86 -9.38 18.93 -6.45
N ARG A 87 -9.19 20.00 -7.23
CA ARG A 87 -9.29 21.39 -6.76
C ARG A 87 -10.68 21.76 -6.23
N TRP A 88 -11.72 21.13 -6.73
CA TRP A 88 -13.09 21.46 -6.36
C TRP A 88 -13.60 20.72 -5.13
N CYS A 89 -12.86 19.73 -4.60
CA CYS A 89 -13.19 19.14 -3.30
C CYS A 89 -12.95 20.15 -2.19
N GLN A 90 -13.80 20.13 -1.17
CA GLN A 90 -13.69 21.01 -0.01
C GLN A 90 -12.62 20.52 0.96
N TYR A 91 -12.37 19.22 0.99
CA TYR A 91 -11.39 18.58 1.87
C TYR A 91 -10.76 17.36 1.21
N HIS A 92 -9.60 16.90 1.70
CA HIS A 92 -8.98 15.65 1.27
C HIS A 92 -8.54 14.78 2.46
N VAL A 93 -8.69 13.47 2.32
CA VAL A 93 -8.01 12.50 3.18
C VAL A 93 -6.74 12.04 2.48
N VAL A 94 -5.62 12.04 3.19
CA VAL A 94 -4.29 11.69 2.68
C VAL A 94 -3.65 10.58 3.51
N GLN A 95 -2.77 9.79 2.91
CA GLN A 95 -2.15 8.62 3.53
C GLN A 95 -0.64 8.79 3.75
N ASN A 96 -0.06 9.83 3.18
CA ASN A 96 1.32 10.23 3.42
C ASN A 96 1.30 11.60 4.10
N GLN A 97 1.96 11.74 5.25
CA GLN A 97 1.93 12.98 6.03
C GLN A 97 2.57 14.17 5.26
N MET A 98 3.42 13.91 4.27
CA MET A 98 3.96 14.95 3.36
C MET A 98 2.88 15.56 2.44
N GLN A 99 1.70 14.96 2.38
CA GLN A 99 0.56 15.48 1.65
C GLN A 99 -0.35 16.36 2.51
N VAL A 100 -0.08 16.46 3.83
CA VAL A 100 -0.85 17.28 4.75
C VAL A 100 -0.63 18.76 4.42
N GLY A 101 -1.73 19.50 4.42
CA GLY A 101 -1.78 20.94 4.23
C GLY A 101 -3.15 21.48 4.61
N PRO A 102 -3.51 22.69 4.15
CA PRO A 102 -4.82 23.25 4.40
C PRO A 102 -5.92 22.34 3.84
N ARG A 103 -6.95 22.08 4.65
CA ARG A 103 -8.12 21.26 4.31
C ARG A 103 -7.78 19.81 3.95
N THR A 104 -6.84 19.22 4.69
CA THR A 104 -6.52 17.81 4.59
C THR A 104 -6.47 17.15 5.96
N ALA A 105 -6.93 15.91 6.06
CA ALA A 105 -6.69 15.05 7.22
C ALA A 105 -5.82 13.88 6.79
N TRP A 106 -4.81 13.57 7.59
CA TRP A 106 -4.06 12.33 7.43
C TRP A 106 -4.79 11.19 8.12
N LEU A 107 -4.85 10.02 7.47
CA LEU A 107 -5.30 8.77 8.08
C LEU A 107 -4.33 7.64 7.74
N PRO A 108 -4.19 6.64 8.64
CA PRO A 108 -3.42 5.45 8.37
C PRO A 108 -4.04 4.63 7.23
N HIS A 109 -3.22 3.73 6.68
CA HIS A 109 -3.57 2.92 5.54
C HIS A 109 -4.22 1.61 5.95
N TRP A 110 -5.36 1.30 5.33
CA TRP A 110 -6.04 0.01 5.48
C TRP A 110 -5.17 -1.17 5.03
N PRO A 111 -4.99 -2.23 5.82
CA PRO A 111 -4.27 -3.42 5.37
C PRO A 111 -4.78 -3.96 4.03
N GLN A 112 -3.92 -4.62 3.27
CA GLN A 112 -4.36 -5.38 2.11
C GLN A 112 -5.32 -6.49 2.58
N PRO A 113 -6.56 -6.55 2.05
CA PRO A 113 -7.50 -7.58 2.46
C PRO A 113 -7.05 -8.98 2.06
N GLY A 114 -7.47 -9.97 2.85
CA GLY A 114 -7.22 -11.39 2.63
C GLY A 114 -5.74 -11.75 2.80
N LEU A 115 -5.00 -11.00 3.63
CA LEU A 115 -3.55 -11.12 3.75
C LEU A 115 -3.15 -12.53 4.22
N ILE A 116 -2.41 -13.25 3.38
CA ILE A 116 -1.82 -14.55 3.68
C ILE A 116 -0.40 -14.28 4.21
N PRO A 117 -0.12 -14.54 5.50
CA PRO A 117 1.19 -14.27 6.08
C PRO A 117 2.26 -15.19 5.51
N ARG A 118 3.52 -14.79 5.65
CA ARG A 118 4.69 -15.62 5.37
C ARG A 118 4.61 -16.92 6.17
N ASP A 119 4.87 -18.04 5.51
CA ASP A 119 4.87 -19.35 6.13
C ASP A 119 5.90 -19.42 7.29
N PRO A 120 5.48 -19.69 8.54
CA PRO A 120 6.38 -19.86 9.68
C PRO A 120 7.41 -20.98 9.48
N GLY A 121 7.09 -22.02 8.71
CA GLY A 121 7.99 -23.13 8.36
C GLY A 121 9.22 -22.69 7.55
N ARG A 122 9.21 -21.47 7.02
CA ARG A 122 10.38 -20.83 6.40
C ARG A 122 11.45 -20.41 7.41
N GLY A 123 11.10 -20.29 8.69
CA GLY A 123 12.03 -19.91 9.76
C GLY A 123 12.83 -18.66 9.39
N ALA A 124 14.15 -18.73 9.61
CA ALA A 124 15.10 -17.66 9.29
C ALA A 124 15.66 -17.71 7.86
N ARG A 125 15.11 -18.53 6.94
CA ARG A 125 15.63 -18.64 5.57
C ARG A 125 15.32 -17.37 4.76
N ILE A 126 16.28 -16.97 3.92
CA ILE A 126 16.18 -15.86 2.98
C ILE A 126 16.47 -16.42 1.59
N GLU A 127 15.42 -16.85 0.91
CA GLU A 127 15.51 -17.47 -0.43
C GLU A 127 14.67 -16.69 -1.44
N ARG A 128 13.68 -15.92 -0.99
CA ARG A 128 12.75 -15.20 -1.87
C ARG A 128 12.59 -13.73 -1.50
N VAL A 129 12.81 -12.88 -2.49
CA VAL A 129 12.60 -11.44 -2.42
C VAL A 129 11.39 -11.07 -3.28
N GLY A 130 10.37 -10.50 -2.65
CA GLY A 130 9.10 -10.16 -3.28
C GLY A 130 8.97 -8.67 -3.65
N TYR A 131 8.57 -8.38 -4.88
CA TYR A 131 8.08 -7.07 -5.29
C TYR A 131 6.57 -7.10 -5.53
N PHE A 132 5.83 -6.30 -4.74
CA PHE A 132 4.37 -6.20 -4.83
C PHE A 132 3.98 -4.93 -5.60
N GLY A 133 3.46 -5.07 -6.80
CA GLY A 133 3.03 -3.93 -7.59
C GLY A 133 2.61 -4.29 -8.99
N ARG A 134 2.05 -3.33 -9.70
CA ARG A 134 1.69 -3.53 -11.11
C ARG A 134 2.97 -3.67 -11.93
N THR A 135 3.21 -4.87 -12.45
CA THR A 135 4.35 -5.18 -13.33
C THR A 135 4.04 -4.85 -14.79
N VAL A 136 5.03 -5.08 -15.67
CA VAL A 136 5.00 -4.75 -17.10
C VAL A 136 3.79 -5.31 -17.85
N ASN A 137 3.22 -6.43 -17.40
CA ASN A 137 2.06 -7.06 -18.04
C ASN A 137 0.74 -6.30 -17.80
N HIS A 138 0.71 -5.32 -16.88
CA HIS A 138 -0.46 -4.52 -16.56
C HIS A 138 -0.42 -3.10 -17.17
N TYR A 139 0.57 -2.80 -18.01
CA TYR A 139 0.76 -1.50 -18.63
C TYR A 139 1.07 -1.63 -20.12
N THR A 140 0.43 -0.81 -20.96
CA THR A 140 0.91 -0.62 -22.34
C THR A 140 2.33 -0.06 -22.33
N ARG A 141 3.08 -0.24 -23.43
CA ARG A 141 4.51 0.11 -23.54
C ARG A 141 4.84 1.55 -23.11
N PHE A 142 3.86 2.46 -23.19
CA PHE A 142 3.94 3.87 -22.80
C PHE A 142 3.97 4.09 -21.27
N PHE A 143 3.19 3.32 -20.49
CA PHE A 143 3.14 3.44 -19.03
C PHE A 143 4.24 2.65 -18.30
N ARG A 144 5.01 1.81 -19.01
CA ARG A 144 6.17 1.06 -18.46
C ARG A 144 7.18 1.94 -17.73
N ARG A 145 7.43 3.16 -18.23
CA ARG A 145 8.40 4.11 -17.64
C ARG A 145 7.91 4.81 -16.37
N ALA A 146 6.62 4.72 -16.06
CA ALA A 146 5.99 5.40 -14.93
C ALA A 146 6.14 4.64 -13.60
N SER A 147 6.28 3.31 -13.63
CA SER A 147 6.59 2.55 -12.40
C SER A 147 8.06 2.77 -12.02
N GLY A 148 8.32 3.31 -10.83
CA GLY A 148 9.70 3.49 -10.33
C GLY A 148 10.49 2.18 -10.37
N TYR A 149 9.84 1.08 -10.01
CA TYR A 149 10.47 -0.24 -9.99
C TYR A 149 11.07 -0.68 -11.34
N PHE A 150 10.46 -0.32 -12.47
CA PHE A 150 11.03 -0.67 -13.79
C PHE A 150 12.48 -0.17 -13.95
N ARG A 151 12.82 0.97 -13.35
CA ARG A 151 14.18 1.53 -13.40
C ARG A 151 15.21 0.71 -12.62
N VAL A 152 14.79 0.05 -11.55
CA VAL A 152 15.69 -0.71 -10.66
C VAL A 152 15.59 -2.22 -10.86
N ARG A 153 14.57 -2.70 -11.58
CA ARG A 153 14.23 -4.12 -11.75
C ARG A 153 15.41 -4.97 -12.19
N ASN A 154 16.17 -4.53 -13.20
CA ASN A 154 17.30 -5.30 -13.72
C ASN A 154 18.42 -5.39 -12.68
N THR A 155 18.79 -4.27 -12.05
CA THR A 155 19.77 -4.26 -10.96
C THR A 155 19.36 -5.16 -9.79
N VAL A 156 18.09 -5.13 -9.39
CA VAL A 156 17.56 -6.02 -8.34
C VAL A 156 17.66 -7.48 -8.77
N ARG A 157 17.29 -7.80 -10.02
CA ARG A 157 17.41 -9.16 -10.57
C ARG A 157 18.85 -9.64 -10.58
N ASP A 158 19.79 -8.80 -11.03
CA ASP A 158 21.21 -9.15 -11.10
C ASP A 158 21.81 -9.37 -9.71
N ILE A 159 21.41 -8.57 -8.71
CA ILE A 159 21.79 -8.78 -7.31
C ILE A 159 21.21 -10.12 -6.80
N CYS A 160 19.91 -10.36 -6.98
CA CYS A 160 19.27 -11.59 -6.50
C CYS A 160 19.91 -12.83 -7.16
N PHE A 161 20.18 -12.77 -8.47
CA PHE A 161 20.86 -13.83 -9.22
C PHE A 161 22.25 -14.14 -8.64
N ARG A 162 23.08 -13.13 -8.40
CA ARG A 162 24.42 -13.33 -7.81
C ARG A 162 24.39 -13.90 -6.40
N LEU A 163 23.33 -13.65 -5.65
CA LEU A 163 23.15 -14.15 -4.29
C LEU A 163 22.39 -15.48 -4.21
N GLY A 164 21.93 -16.03 -5.34
CA GLY A 164 21.14 -17.27 -5.35
C GLY A 164 19.75 -17.10 -4.71
N ILE A 165 19.16 -15.90 -4.80
CA ILE A 165 17.83 -15.57 -4.27
C ILE A 165 16.82 -15.49 -5.43
N ASP A 166 15.62 -16.05 -5.25
CA ASP A 166 14.52 -15.88 -6.19
C ASP A 166 13.90 -14.47 -6.06
N LEU A 167 13.85 -13.74 -7.17
CA LEU A 167 13.04 -12.52 -7.26
C LEU A 167 11.63 -12.86 -7.73
N VAL A 168 10.63 -12.69 -6.86
CA VAL A 168 9.21 -12.91 -7.19
C VAL A 168 8.48 -11.58 -7.34
N GLU A 169 7.72 -11.43 -8.41
CA GLU A 169 6.89 -10.25 -8.64
C GLU A 169 5.41 -10.62 -8.52
N ARG A 170 4.66 -9.86 -7.70
CA ARG A 170 3.24 -10.10 -7.40
C ARG A 170 2.39 -8.95 -7.95
N GLY A 171 1.50 -9.31 -8.88
CA GLY A 171 0.46 -8.45 -9.42
C GLY A 171 -0.78 -8.38 -8.52
N PRO A 172 -1.80 -7.58 -8.92
CA PRO A 172 -3.04 -7.39 -8.16
C PRO A 172 -3.70 -8.70 -7.69
N ASP A 173 -3.68 -9.72 -8.55
CA ASP A 173 -4.22 -11.05 -8.35
C ASP A 173 -3.50 -11.88 -7.27
N ARG A 174 -2.39 -11.38 -6.74
CA ARG A 174 -1.63 -11.99 -5.65
C ARG A 174 -1.05 -10.98 -4.67
N TRP A 175 -1.63 -9.77 -4.57
CA TRP A 175 -1.14 -8.77 -3.62
C TRP A 175 -1.35 -9.15 -2.16
N ASN A 176 -2.27 -10.05 -1.89
CA ASN A 176 -2.55 -10.57 -0.55
C ASN A 176 -1.58 -11.68 -0.12
N ASP A 177 -0.80 -12.27 -1.03
CA ASP A 177 -0.09 -13.53 -0.77
C ASP A 177 1.41 -13.34 -0.52
N TYR A 178 1.79 -13.48 0.76
CA TYR A 178 3.17 -13.40 1.24
C TYR A 178 3.72 -14.75 1.69
N SER A 179 2.96 -15.84 1.52
CA SER A 179 3.27 -17.18 2.06
C SER A 179 4.70 -17.64 1.78
N ASP A 180 5.23 -17.33 0.60
CA ASP A 180 6.56 -17.71 0.15
C ASP A 180 7.56 -16.55 0.05
N VAL A 181 7.26 -15.38 0.61
CA VAL A 181 8.12 -14.19 0.51
C VAL A 181 8.86 -13.95 1.83
N ASP A 182 10.20 -13.93 1.77
CA ASP A 182 11.03 -13.66 2.95
C ASP A 182 11.27 -12.17 3.17
N VAL A 183 11.53 -11.45 2.08
CA VAL A 183 11.85 -10.02 2.09
C VAL A 183 11.02 -9.29 1.04
N VAL A 184 10.33 -8.23 1.43
CA VAL A 184 9.54 -7.37 0.57
C VAL A 184 10.36 -6.15 0.14
N LEU A 185 10.36 -5.84 -1.15
CA LEU A 185 11.03 -4.66 -1.71
C LEU A 185 10.08 -3.47 -1.88
N GLY A 186 10.47 -2.36 -1.27
CA GLY A 186 9.90 -1.04 -1.46
C GLY A 186 10.87 -0.06 -2.13
N ILE A 187 11.62 -0.47 -3.15
CA ILE A 187 12.60 0.41 -3.82
C ILE A 187 12.02 0.91 -5.14
N ARG A 188 11.95 2.24 -5.32
CA ARG A 188 11.48 2.89 -6.56
C ARG A 188 12.61 3.46 -7.41
N ASP A 189 13.67 3.90 -6.76
CA ASP A 189 14.96 4.22 -7.36
C ASP A 189 16.05 3.99 -6.32
N PHE A 190 17.28 3.90 -6.79
CA PHE A 190 18.46 4.01 -5.94
C PHE A 190 18.82 5.49 -5.83
N GLY A 191 18.18 6.17 -4.88
CA GLY A 191 18.44 7.57 -4.57
C GLY A 191 17.66 8.05 -3.36
N ASP A 192 17.75 9.36 -3.10
CA ASP A 192 17.14 10.01 -1.94
C ASP A 192 15.78 10.65 -2.24
N LYS A 193 15.17 10.34 -3.39
CA LYS A 193 13.87 10.89 -3.76
C LYS A 193 12.81 10.46 -2.74
N PRO A 194 12.08 11.38 -2.11
CA PRO A 194 11.22 11.06 -0.98
C PRO A 194 9.81 10.57 -1.38
N TYR A 195 9.45 10.57 -2.66
CA TYR A 195 8.17 10.04 -3.15
C TYR A 195 6.93 10.44 -2.30
N ASN A 196 6.79 11.73 -2.02
CA ASN A 196 5.81 12.32 -1.09
C ASN A 196 4.33 12.01 -1.41
N ASN A 197 4.02 11.47 -2.58
CA ASN A 197 2.66 11.08 -2.93
C ASN A 197 2.34 9.62 -2.62
N LYS A 198 3.33 8.80 -2.25
CA LYS A 198 3.13 7.35 -2.13
C LYS A 198 2.80 6.95 -0.70
N PRO A 199 1.80 6.08 -0.48
CA PRO A 199 1.45 5.57 0.85
C PRO A 199 2.40 4.47 1.33
N PRO A 200 2.38 4.13 2.64
CA PRO A 200 3.25 3.10 3.23
C PRO A 200 2.75 1.67 3.00
N THR A 201 1.85 1.42 2.05
CA THR A 201 1.16 0.13 1.84
C THR A 201 2.10 -1.09 1.87
N LYS A 202 3.26 -1.00 1.21
CA LYS A 202 4.19 -2.13 1.10
C LYS A 202 4.83 -2.51 2.43
N ILE A 203 5.24 -1.53 3.24
CA ILE A 203 5.91 -1.79 4.51
C ILE A 203 4.90 -2.28 5.56
N VAL A 204 3.71 -1.67 5.60
CA VAL A 204 2.64 -2.07 6.51
C VAL A 204 2.20 -3.52 6.24
N ASN A 205 1.94 -3.87 4.98
CA ASN A 205 1.55 -5.24 4.63
C ASN A 205 2.70 -6.25 4.85
N ALA A 206 3.95 -5.87 4.59
CA ALA A 206 5.09 -6.73 4.89
C ALA A 206 5.17 -7.07 6.39
N TRP A 207 4.99 -6.06 7.24
CA TRP A 207 5.01 -6.23 8.69
C TRP A 207 3.84 -7.07 9.19
N LEU A 208 2.62 -6.83 8.70
CA LEU A 208 1.45 -7.63 9.05
C LEU A 208 1.58 -9.10 8.59
N ALA A 209 2.26 -9.33 7.47
CA ALA A 209 2.52 -10.65 6.93
C ALA A 209 3.77 -11.34 7.49
N ASP A 210 4.44 -10.76 8.50
CA ASP A 210 5.69 -11.28 9.08
C ASP A 210 6.85 -11.47 8.07
N ALA A 211 6.86 -10.64 7.02
CA ALA A 211 7.95 -10.53 6.07
C ALA A 211 8.88 -9.36 6.44
N LEU A 212 10.17 -9.51 6.12
CA LEU A 212 11.12 -8.40 6.27
C LEU A 212 10.89 -7.35 5.19
N PHE A 213 11.34 -6.12 5.42
CA PHE A 213 11.19 -5.04 4.46
C PHE A 213 12.52 -4.36 4.15
N ILE A 214 12.84 -4.22 2.86
CA ILE A 214 13.91 -3.36 2.37
C ILE A 214 13.30 -2.23 1.53
N GLY A 215 13.41 -1.01 2.03
CA GLY A 215 12.79 0.19 1.45
C GLY A 215 13.80 1.13 0.79
N GLY A 216 13.30 1.93 -0.16
CA GLY A 216 13.99 3.11 -0.66
C GLY A 216 13.79 4.32 0.28
N SER A 217 13.78 5.51 -0.32
CA SER A 217 13.67 6.78 0.42
C SER A 217 12.24 7.31 0.54
N ASP A 218 11.21 6.53 0.22
CA ASP A 218 9.82 6.97 0.35
C ASP A 218 9.55 7.53 1.76
N SER A 219 9.10 8.78 1.80
CA SER A 219 8.72 9.52 3.00
C SER A 219 7.71 8.77 3.85
N ALA A 220 6.77 8.06 3.23
CA ALA A 220 5.81 7.24 3.96
C ALA A 220 6.46 6.08 4.73
N PHE A 221 7.55 5.48 4.23
CA PHE A 221 8.26 4.46 5.00
C PHE A 221 8.98 5.07 6.20
N LEU A 222 9.56 6.26 6.02
CA LEU A 222 10.24 7.01 7.08
C LEU A 222 9.28 7.57 8.14
N GLN A 223 8.01 7.78 7.80
CA GLN A 223 6.97 8.21 8.73
C GLN A 223 6.52 7.08 9.67
N VAL A 224 6.54 5.84 9.19
CA VAL A 224 5.99 4.69 9.94
C VAL A 224 7.07 3.82 10.57
N GLY A 225 8.33 3.97 10.16
CA GLY A 225 9.44 3.18 10.67
C GLY A 225 10.77 3.90 10.60
N LYS A 226 11.71 3.44 11.44
CA LYS A 226 13.07 3.93 11.53
C LYS A 226 14.04 3.03 10.75
N PRO A 227 14.74 3.55 9.73
CA PRO A 227 15.78 2.80 9.01
C PRO A 227 16.84 2.22 9.94
N GLY A 228 17.23 0.96 9.69
CA GLY A 228 18.18 0.21 10.51
C GLY A 228 17.60 -0.35 11.82
N VAL A 229 16.34 -0.04 12.14
CA VAL A 229 15.63 -0.53 13.32
C VAL A 229 14.42 -1.35 12.92
N ASP A 230 13.50 -0.74 12.17
CA ASP A 230 12.21 -1.33 11.77
C ASP A 230 12.22 -1.80 10.30
N PHE A 231 13.17 -1.31 9.50
CA PHE A 231 13.41 -1.81 8.15
C PHE A 231 14.82 -1.47 7.67
N LEU A 232 15.30 -2.15 6.63
CA LEU A 232 16.59 -1.82 6.01
C LEU A 232 16.37 -0.83 4.87
N ARG A 233 17.11 0.28 4.86
CA ARG A 233 17.05 1.26 3.77
C ARG A 233 18.17 1.03 2.77
N ALA A 234 17.83 1.01 1.49
CA ALA A 234 18.79 0.93 0.38
C ALA A 234 18.54 2.06 -0.63
N THR A 235 19.46 3.03 -0.67
CA THR A 235 19.47 4.12 -1.67
C THR A 235 20.52 3.92 -2.76
N ARG A 236 21.26 2.80 -2.72
CA ARG A 236 22.26 2.39 -3.70
C ARG A 236 22.23 0.88 -3.90
N PRO A 237 22.58 0.35 -5.09
CA PRO A 237 22.61 -1.08 -5.36
C PRO A 237 23.46 -1.88 -4.36
N GLU A 238 24.64 -1.36 -4.00
CA GLU A 238 25.60 -2.02 -3.13
C GLU A 238 25.05 -2.17 -1.70
N MET A 239 24.17 -1.25 -1.28
CA MET A 239 23.50 -1.36 0.02
C MET A 239 22.42 -2.45 0.00
N LEU A 240 21.65 -2.56 -1.08
CA LEU A 240 20.68 -3.66 -1.22
C LEU A 240 21.39 -5.02 -1.15
N GLU A 241 22.46 -5.17 -1.92
CA GLU A 241 23.27 -6.39 -1.90
C GLU A 241 23.82 -6.69 -0.51
N ARG A 242 24.44 -5.71 0.15
CA ARG A 242 24.97 -5.86 1.51
C ARG A 242 23.88 -6.29 2.50
N HIS A 243 22.70 -5.69 2.43
CA HIS A 243 21.57 -6.04 3.30
C HIS A 243 21.12 -7.48 3.07
N LEU A 244 20.98 -7.91 1.82
CA LEU A 244 20.60 -9.28 1.50
C LEU A 244 21.68 -10.28 1.97
N CYS A 245 22.96 -10.02 1.70
CA CYS A 245 24.08 -10.83 2.22
C CYS A 245 24.06 -10.94 3.74
N HIS A 246 23.79 -9.83 4.43
CA HIS A 246 23.71 -9.81 5.89
C HIS A 246 22.55 -10.68 6.41
N LEU A 247 21.38 -10.57 5.79
CA LEU A 247 20.20 -11.35 6.16
C LEU A 247 20.42 -12.85 5.91
N ILE A 248 21.05 -13.23 4.79
CA ILE A 248 21.39 -14.63 4.49
C ILE A 248 22.32 -15.23 5.56
N THR A 249 23.27 -14.44 6.06
CA THR A 249 24.35 -14.93 6.93
C THR A 249 24.05 -14.86 8.43
N ARG A 250 23.00 -14.15 8.86
CA ARG A 250 22.73 -13.90 10.30
C ARG A 250 21.25 -14.07 10.69
N SER A 251 20.90 -15.27 11.16
CA SER A 251 19.53 -15.61 11.59
C SER A 251 18.99 -14.75 12.75
N ILE A 252 19.82 -14.42 13.77
CA ILE A 252 19.39 -13.64 14.94
C ILE A 252 18.92 -12.22 14.57
N ALA A 253 19.44 -11.65 13.47
CA ALA A 253 19.00 -10.33 13.00
C ALA A 253 17.54 -10.35 12.51
N ILE A 254 17.08 -11.49 11.98
CA ILE A 254 15.74 -11.66 11.40
C ILE A 254 14.67 -11.62 12.50
N ASP A 255 14.81 -12.43 13.55
CA ASP A 255 13.81 -12.54 14.62
C ASP A 255 13.60 -11.21 15.36
N ARG A 256 14.70 -10.46 15.57
CA ARG A 256 14.66 -9.13 16.19
C ARG A 256 13.91 -8.13 15.32
N MET A 257 14.14 -8.15 14.01
CA MET A 257 13.43 -7.26 13.08
C MET A 257 11.95 -7.62 13.01
N LYS A 258 11.59 -8.90 12.89
CA LYS A 258 10.19 -9.34 12.87
C LYS A 258 9.38 -8.92 14.11
N THR A 259 9.96 -9.11 15.28
CA THR A 259 9.34 -8.69 16.55
C THR A 259 9.03 -7.18 16.55
N ARG A 260 9.96 -6.36 16.06
CA ARG A 260 9.79 -4.90 15.98
C ARG A 260 8.81 -4.48 14.90
N ASN A 261 8.86 -5.12 13.73
CA ASN A 261 7.94 -4.90 12.61
C ASN A 261 6.48 -5.02 13.06
N LYS A 262 6.17 -6.07 13.83
CA LYS A 262 4.82 -6.29 14.37
C LYS A 262 4.41 -5.16 15.33
N ALA A 263 5.29 -4.75 16.22
CA ALA A 263 5.04 -3.62 17.14
C ALA A 263 4.83 -2.29 16.39
N ALA A 264 5.66 -2.00 15.39
CA ALA A 264 5.55 -0.80 14.56
C ALA A 264 4.23 -0.78 13.77
N SER A 265 3.79 -1.92 13.24
CA SER A 265 2.50 -2.05 12.55
C SER A 265 1.31 -1.81 13.47
N ILE A 266 1.36 -2.27 14.72
CA ILE A 266 0.31 -2.02 15.72
C ILE A 266 0.24 -0.52 16.05
N SER A 267 1.40 0.08 16.36
CA SER A 267 1.51 1.52 16.66
C SER A 267 0.95 2.40 15.53
N TYR A 268 1.25 2.04 14.27
CA TYR A 268 0.76 2.75 13.09
C TYR A 268 -0.77 2.86 13.03
N HIS A 269 -1.49 1.82 13.44
CA HIS A 269 -2.96 1.80 13.42
C HIS A 269 -3.59 2.35 14.71
N GLN A 270 -2.83 2.48 15.80
CA GLN A 270 -3.28 3.03 17.07
C GLN A 270 -3.01 4.53 17.24
N SER A 271 -2.29 5.17 16.30
CA SER A 271 -1.87 6.58 16.39
C SER A 271 -3.00 7.60 16.10
N ASN A 272 -4.27 7.22 16.25
CA ASN A 272 -5.45 8.07 16.04
C ASN A 272 -6.29 8.18 17.32
#